data_AF-A0A4Q8BGB8-F1
#
_entry.id   AF-A0A4Q8BGB8-F1
#
_cell.length_a   1.000
_cell.length_b   1.000
_cell.length_c   1.000
_cell.angle_alpha   90.00
_cell.angle_beta   90.00
_cell.angle_gamma   90.00
#
_symmetry.space_group_name_H-M   'P 1'
#
loop_
_entity.id
_entity.type
_entity.pdbx_description
1 polymer ?
#
loop_
_entity_poly.entity_id
_entity_poly.type
_entity_poly.pdbx_seq_one_letter_code
_entity_poly.pdbx_strand_id
1 'polypeptide(L)'
;MATSSHPGRTRNLGLRGLRAHEVRGTQLAPALAYDPDLALVVRGNDAFRPGYDPDAVDRELIASGLSLLGLVKHLTATEHGWFLETYAGRPAGPIDPDAEFSVGSDETTDALVASFLDVCAQARAAVAAGGLDEVVRMAGARRSTCARSWCT
;
A
#
# COMPACT_ATOMS: atom_id res chain seq x y z
N MET A 1 -32.52 -18.36 23.05
CA MET A 1 -32.55 -18.08 21.61
C MET A 1 -31.12 -17.71 21.21
N ALA A 2 -30.36 -18.70 20.74
CA ALA A 2 -28.92 -18.57 20.51
C ALA A 2 -28.69 -17.92 19.12
N THR A 3 -28.10 -16.73 19.11
CA THR A 3 -27.55 -16.12 17.90
C THR A 3 -26.24 -16.84 17.57
N SER A 4 -26.25 -17.76 16.61
CA SER A 4 -25.02 -18.37 16.11
C SER A 4 -24.23 -17.35 15.30
N SER A 5 -23.17 -16.79 15.88
CA SER A 5 -22.13 -16.10 15.12
C SER A 5 -21.44 -17.13 14.23
N HIS A 6 -21.66 -17.04 12.92
CA HIS A 6 -20.97 -17.89 11.96
C HIS A 6 -19.59 -17.30 11.69
N PRO A 7 -18.49 -18.00 12.03
CA PRO A 7 -17.15 -17.50 11.74
C PRO A 7 -16.93 -17.38 10.23
N GLY A 8 -16.79 -16.14 9.75
CA GLY A 8 -16.04 -15.76 8.55
C GLY A 8 -16.42 -16.45 7.24
N ARG A 9 -17.70 -16.47 6.86
CA ARG A 9 -18.02 -16.81 5.47
C ARG A 9 -17.48 -15.68 4.56
N THR A 10 -16.76 -16.03 3.50
CA THR A 10 -16.30 -15.06 2.47
C THR A 10 -16.91 -15.37 1.10
N ARG A 11 -17.21 -14.32 0.33
CA ARG A 11 -17.70 -14.45 -1.05
C ARG A 11 -17.13 -13.32 -1.91
N ASN A 12 -16.43 -13.66 -2.99
CA ASN A 12 -15.93 -12.68 -3.95
C ASN A 12 -17.04 -12.33 -4.96
N LEU A 13 -17.41 -11.06 -5.02
CA LEU A 13 -18.42 -10.52 -5.95
C LEU A 13 -17.80 -9.54 -6.98
N GLY A 14 -16.47 -9.42 -6.99
CA GLY A 14 -15.75 -8.40 -7.73
C GLY A 14 -15.66 -8.72 -9.23
N LEU A 15 -16.38 -7.95 -10.04
CA LEU A 15 -16.11 -7.85 -11.48
C LEU A 15 -15.04 -6.77 -11.71
N ARG A 16 -14.05 -7.10 -12.53
CA ARG A 16 -12.91 -6.23 -12.85
C ARG A 16 -13.30 -5.15 -13.87
N GLY A 17 -12.56 -4.04 -13.89
CA GLY A 17 -12.67 -2.99 -14.92
C GLY A 17 -13.89 -2.07 -14.80
N LEU A 18 -14.65 -2.17 -13.71
CA LEU A 18 -15.82 -1.31 -13.47
C LEU A 18 -15.45 -0.04 -12.71
N ARG A 19 -16.09 1.06 -13.09
CA ARG A 19 -16.08 2.32 -12.34
C ARG A 19 -16.94 2.17 -11.08
N ALA A 20 -16.69 3.02 -10.09
CA ALA A 20 -17.36 3.01 -8.77
C ALA A 20 -18.87 3.05 -8.87
N HIS A 21 -19.40 3.86 -9.78
CA HIS A 21 -20.85 3.97 -9.94
C HIS A 21 -21.44 2.70 -10.56
N GLU A 22 -20.67 1.98 -11.38
CA GLU A 22 -21.04 0.69 -11.96
C GLU A 22 -20.92 -0.42 -10.90
N VAL A 23 -19.87 -0.41 -10.07
CA VAL A 23 -19.74 -1.28 -8.89
C VAL A 23 -20.90 -1.06 -7.92
N ARG A 24 -21.23 0.20 -7.60
CA ARG A 24 -22.39 0.56 -6.77
C ARG A 24 -23.70 0.09 -7.40
N GLY A 25 -23.85 0.25 -8.71
CA GLY A 25 -25.06 -0.11 -9.45
C GLY A 25 -25.26 -1.62 -9.63
N THR A 26 -24.19 -2.42 -9.62
CA THR A 26 -24.26 -3.85 -9.99
C THR A 26 -23.81 -4.82 -8.89
N GLN A 27 -22.85 -4.44 -8.04
CA GLN A 27 -22.24 -5.34 -7.06
C GLN A 27 -22.66 -5.06 -5.61
N LEU A 28 -23.10 -3.83 -5.29
CA LEU A 28 -23.45 -3.46 -3.91
C LEU A 28 -24.69 -4.22 -3.40
N ALA A 29 -25.76 -4.32 -4.18
CA ALA A 29 -26.96 -5.03 -3.74
C ALA A 29 -26.72 -6.52 -3.44
N PRO A 30 -26.02 -7.29 -4.30
CA PRO A 30 -25.58 -8.64 -3.96
C PRO A 30 -24.66 -8.73 -2.73
N ALA A 31 -23.83 -7.72 -2.49
CA ALA A 31 -22.96 -7.66 -1.31
C ALA A 31 -23.75 -7.39 -0.02
N LEU A 32 -24.77 -6.53 -0.07
CA LEU A 32 -25.65 -6.26 1.07
C LEU A 32 -26.56 -7.45 1.40
N ALA A 33 -26.98 -8.22 0.39
CA ALA A 33 -27.73 -9.47 0.59
C ALA A 33 -26.94 -10.54 1.34
N TYR A 34 -25.64 -10.33 1.51
CA TYR A 34 -24.77 -11.16 2.34
C TYR A 34 -24.87 -10.85 3.84
N ASP A 35 -25.68 -9.85 4.22
CA ASP A 35 -25.86 -9.36 5.59
C ASP A 35 -24.54 -9.01 6.30
N PRO A 36 -23.67 -8.18 5.69
CA PRO A 36 -22.43 -7.77 6.33
C PRO A 36 -22.69 -6.72 7.41
N ASP A 37 -21.92 -6.77 8.50
CA ASP A 37 -21.94 -5.71 9.53
C ASP A 37 -21.46 -4.35 8.98
N LEU A 38 -20.63 -4.36 7.93
CA LEU A 38 -20.13 -3.17 7.24
C LEU A 38 -19.89 -3.47 5.74
N ALA A 39 -20.39 -2.59 4.87
CA ALA A 39 -20.08 -2.60 3.44
C ALA A 39 -19.45 -1.26 3.03
N LEU A 40 -18.27 -1.31 2.43
CA LEU A 40 -17.55 -0.14 1.91
C LEU A 40 -17.26 -0.30 0.42
N VAL A 41 -17.56 0.73 -0.37
CA VAL A 41 -17.17 0.79 -1.79
C VAL A 41 -16.01 1.77 -1.93
N VAL A 42 -14.80 1.24 -1.94
CA VAL A 42 -13.56 2.01 -2.17
C VAL A 42 -13.11 1.79 -3.61
N ARG A 43 -12.56 2.84 -4.22
CA ARG A 43 -11.77 2.68 -5.45
C ARG A 43 -10.35 3.12 -5.22
N GLY A 44 -9.42 2.30 -5.74
CA GLY A 44 -7.99 2.53 -5.57
C GLY A 44 -7.21 2.77 -6.85
N ASN A 45 -7.79 2.60 -8.07
CA ASN A 45 -6.93 2.57 -9.26
C ASN A 45 -7.52 2.98 -10.63
N ASP A 46 -8.61 3.76 -10.70
CA ASP A 46 -9.27 4.09 -11.98
C ASP A 46 -8.61 5.19 -12.78
N ALA A 47 -7.39 5.56 -12.40
CA ALA A 47 -6.50 6.36 -13.24
C ALA A 47 -6.07 5.58 -14.49
N PHE A 48 -6.11 4.24 -14.47
CA PHE A 48 -5.73 3.42 -15.61
C PHE A 48 -6.95 3.10 -16.48
N ARG A 49 -6.95 3.68 -17.68
CA ARG A 49 -7.89 3.33 -18.75
C ARG A 49 -7.75 1.84 -19.11
N PRO A 50 -8.78 1.19 -19.69
CA PRO A 50 -8.73 -0.22 -20.11
C PRO A 50 -7.62 -0.55 -21.12
N GLY A 51 -7.04 0.48 -21.75
CA GLY A 51 -5.84 0.39 -22.56
C GLY A 51 -4.97 1.63 -22.33
N TYR A 52 -3.67 1.46 -22.50
CA TYR A 52 -2.69 2.53 -22.52
C TYR A 52 -1.92 2.46 -23.84
N ASP A 53 -1.42 3.61 -24.29
CA ASP A 53 -0.47 3.67 -25.40
C ASP A 53 0.94 3.41 -24.83
N PRO A 54 1.57 2.27 -25.16
CA PRO A 54 2.88 1.93 -24.60
C PRO A 54 3.97 2.93 -25.02
N ASP A 55 3.93 3.43 -26.26
CA ASP A 55 4.93 4.38 -26.74
C ASP A 55 4.78 5.74 -26.04
N ALA A 56 3.54 6.16 -25.74
CA ALA A 56 3.30 7.36 -24.96
C ALA A 56 3.75 7.20 -23.50
N VAL A 57 3.50 6.04 -22.89
CA VAL A 57 3.95 5.74 -21.53
C VAL A 57 5.48 5.70 -21.45
N ASP A 58 6.15 5.05 -22.40
CA ASP A 58 7.61 4.97 -22.42
C ASP A 58 8.25 6.36 -22.56
N ARG A 59 7.68 7.24 -23.40
CA ARG A 59 8.15 8.64 -23.50
C ARG A 59 8.03 9.40 -22.19
N GLU A 60 6.89 9.27 -21.50
CA GLU A 60 6.66 9.93 -20.20
C GLU A 60 7.57 9.35 -19.11
N LEU A 61 7.78 8.03 -19.08
CA LEU A 61 8.69 7.38 -18.13
C LEU A 61 10.12 7.88 -18.31
N ILE A 62 10.61 7.94 -19.56
CA ILE A 62 11.94 8.49 -19.87
C ILE A 62 12.04 9.96 -19.44
N ALA A 63 11.02 10.78 -19.72
CA ALA A 63 11.00 12.19 -19.36
C ALA A 63 10.96 12.44 -17.84
N SER A 64 10.31 11.57 -17.09
CA SER A 64 10.20 11.66 -15.63
C SER A 64 11.51 11.40 -14.88
N GLY A 65 12.50 10.76 -15.53
CA GLY A 65 13.73 10.30 -14.88
C GLY A 65 13.52 9.09 -13.95
N LEU A 66 12.33 8.49 -13.91
CA LEU A 66 12.08 7.26 -13.18
C LEU A 66 12.92 6.10 -13.74
N SER A 67 13.56 5.35 -12.85
CA SER A 67 14.31 4.15 -13.18
C SER A 67 13.89 2.99 -12.28
N LEU A 68 14.12 1.75 -12.71
CA LEU A 68 13.85 0.58 -11.88
C LEU A 68 14.61 0.62 -10.54
N LEU A 69 15.86 1.07 -10.56
CA LEU A 69 16.66 1.24 -9.33
C LEU A 69 16.13 2.39 -8.46
N GLY A 70 15.66 3.48 -9.07
CA GLY A 70 14.96 4.56 -8.36
C GLY A 70 13.67 4.08 -7.69
N LEU A 71 12.91 3.20 -8.35
CA LEU A 71 11.74 2.55 -7.75
C LEU A 71 12.12 1.64 -6.58
N VAL A 72 13.21 0.86 -6.68
CA VAL A 72 13.70 0.05 -5.55
C VAL A 72 14.07 0.95 -4.36
N LYS A 73 14.75 2.08 -4.61
CA LYS A 73 15.13 3.03 -3.57
C LYS A 73 13.91 3.69 -2.91
N HIS A 74 12.91 4.07 -3.69
CA HIS A 74 11.62 4.56 -3.17
C HIS A 74 10.87 3.48 -2.36
N LEU A 75 10.90 2.22 -2.79
CA LEU A 75 10.29 1.13 -2.02
C LEU A 75 11.01 0.93 -0.68
N THR A 76 12.34 1.04 -0.64
CA THR A 76 13.10 1.04 0.63
C THR A 76 12.66 2.17 1.55
N ALA A 77 12.48 3.38 1.02
CA ALA A 77 11.99 4.54 1.76
C ALA A 77 10.57 4.33 2.32
N THR A 78 9.68 3.83 1.47
CA THR A 78 8.29 3.52 1.80
C THR A 78 8.21 2.48 2.91
N GLU A 79 8.95 1.38 2.79
CA GLU A 79 8.98 0.31 3.79
C GLU A 79 9.50 0.83 5.14
N HIS A 80 10.55 1.65 5.12
CA HIS A 80 11.10 2.29 6.32
C HIS A 80 10.08 3.23 6.97
N GLY A 81 9.52 4.17 6.21
CA GLY A 81 8.58 5.18 6.70
C GLY A 81 7.29 4.60 7.27
N TRP A 82 6.73 3.58 6.63
CA TRP A 82 5.50 2.94 7.11
C TRP A 82 5.74 1.97 8.26
N PHE A 83 6.68 1.04 8.14
CA PHE A 83 6.79 -0.04 9.10
C PHE A 83 7.73 0.25 10.26
N LEU A 84 8.81 0.99 10.00
CA LEU A 84 9.81 1.27 11.03
C LEU A 84 9.49 2.56 11.75
N GLU A 85 9.25 3.65 11.02
CA GLU A 85 8.95 4.94 11.63
C GLU A 85 7.53 4.98 12.17
N THR A 86 6.54 4.77 11.28
CA THR A 86 5.14 4.92 11.66
C THR A 86 4.68 3.77 12.54
N TYR A 87 4.80 2.52 12.09
CA TYR A 87 4.24 1.37 12.81
C TYR A 87 5.03 1.02 14.08
N ALA A 88 6.37 0.99 14.00
CA ALA A 88 7.23 0.62 15.12
C ALA A 88 7.69 1.83 15.97
N GLY A 89 7.37 3.06 15.57
CA GLY A 89 7.73 4.27 16.31
C GLY A 89 9.24 4.56 16.32
N ARG A 90 10.00 4.05 15.36
CA ARG A 90 11.45 4.31 15.26
C ARG A 90 11.70 5.74 14.75
N PRO A 91 12.86 6.33 15.05
CA PRO A 91 13.25 7.61 14.46
C PRO A 91 13.27 7.55 12.93
N ALA A 92 13.06 8.70 12.30
CA ALA A 92 13.13 8.82 10.86
C ALA A 92 14.48 8.33 10.31
N GLY A 93 14.42 7.55 9.22
CA GLY A 93 15.61 7.06 8.54
C GLY A 93 16.35 8.21 7.85
N PRO A 94 17.61 8.01 7.46
CA PRO A 94 18.41 9.03 6.76
C PRO A 94 17.97 9.24 5.30
N ILE A 95 16.81 8.73 4.89
CA ILE A 95 16.37 8.77 3.50
C ILE A 95 15.81 10.16 3.21
N ASP A 96 16.45 10.86 2.28
CA ASP A 96 15.99 12.14 1.76
C ASP A 96 14.74 11.92 0.87
N PRO A 97 13.55 12.41 1.26
CA PRO A 97 12.33 12.26 0.48
C PRO A 97 12.42 12.90 -0.92
N ASP A 98 13.24 13.94 -1.09
CA ASP A 98 13.39 14.63 -2.36
C ASP A 98 14.36 13.89 -3.31
N ALA A 99 15.09 12.90 -2.81
CA ALA A 99 16.07 12.11 -3.55
C ALA A 99 15.77 10.61 -3.61
N GLU A 100 14.63 10.15 -3.07
CA GLU A 100 14.32 8.72 -2.96
C GLU A 100 14.15 8.00 -4.32
N PHE A 101 13.86 8.74 -5.40
CA PHE A 101 13.82 8.22 -6.77
C PHE A 101 15.15 8.36 -7.53
N SER A 102 16.09 9.14 -6.99
CA SER A 102 17.34 9.49 -7.66
C SER A 102 18.45 8.53 -7.29
N VAL A 103 19.03 7.87 -8.30
CA VAL A 103 20.15 6.95 -8.13
C VAL A 103 21.46 7.68 -8.38
N GLY A 104 22.31 7.75 -7.36
CA GLY A 104 23.66 8.32 -7.43
C GLY A 104 24.59 7.49 -8.29
N SER A 105 25.63 8.12 -8.85
CA SER A 105 26.60 7.44 -9.70
C SER A 105 27.46 6.39 -8.99
N ASP A 106 27.52 6.46 -7.66
CA ASP A 106 28.22 5.55 -6.75
C ASP A 106 27.34 4.42 -6.21
N GLU A 107 26.02 4.50 -6.41
CA GLU A 107 25.08 3.46 -5.98
C GLU A 107 25.07 2.29 -6.96
N THR A 108 25.04 1.08 -6.43
CA THR A 108 25.02 -0.16 -7.22
C THR A 108 23.69 -0.89 -7.05
N THR A 109 23.30 -1.66 -8.07
CA THR A 109 22.12 -2.53 -8.01
C THR A 109 22.13 -3.43 -6.78
N ASP A 110 23.25 -4.10 -6.51
CA ASP A 110 23.37 -5.04 -5.39
C ASP A 110 23.22 -4.34 -4.04
N ALA A 111 23.80 -3.15 -3.88
CA ALA A 111 23.68 -2.38 -2.64
C ALA A 111 22.25 -1.90 -2.41
N LEU A 112 21.58 -1.38 -3.45
CA LEU A 112 20.20 -0.91 -3.35
C LEU A 112 19.22 -2.05 -3.06
N VAL A 113 19.36 -3.19 -3.74
CA VAL A 113 18.54 -4.38 -3.50
C VAL A 113 18.81 -4.96 -2.11
N ALA A 114 20.06 -5.02 -1.67
CA ALA A 114 20.40 -5.47 -0.32
C ALA A 114 19.78 -4.57 0.76
N SER A 115 19.83 -3.24 0.57
CA SER A 115 19.20 -2.28 1.46
C SER A 115 17.67 -2.47 1.52
N PHE A 116 17.02 -2.64 0.38
CA PHE A 116 15.58 -2.94 0.32
C PHE A 116 15.22 -4.20 1.11
N LEU A 117 15.94 -5.31 0.86
CA LEU A 117 15.68 -6.58 1.52
C LEU A 117 15.92 -6.53 3.04
N ASP A 118 16.92 -5.78 3.49
CA ASP A 118 17.19 -5.56 4.90
C ASP A 118 16.04 -4.80 5.57
N VAL A 119 15.58 -3.69 4.98
CA VAL A 119 14.44 -2.93 5.53
C VAL A 119 13.18 -3.79 5.57
N CYS A 120 12.91 -4.59 4.54
CA CYS A 120 11.80 -5.55 4.56
C CYS A 120 11.93 -6.61 5.68
N ALA A 121 13.15 -7.07 5.96
CA ALA A 121 13.37 -8.02 7.06
C ALA A 121 13.09 -7.36 8.42
N GLN A 122 13.53 -6.12 8.60
CA GLN A 122 13.23 -5.33 9.80
C GLN A 122 11.73 -5.04 9.95
N ALA A 123 11.05 -4.68 8.86
CA ALA A 123 9.61 -4.42 8.82
C ALA A 123 8.82 -5.67 9.23
N ARG A 124 9.15 -6.84 8.67
CA ARG A 124 8.54 -8.12 9.06
C ARG A 124 8.74 -8.43 10.54
N ALA A 125 9.94 -8.18 11.09
CA ALA A 125 10.20 -8.38 12.51
C ALA A 125 9.38 -7.43 13.40
N ALA A 126 9.25 -6.16 12.99
CA ALA A 126 8.42 -5.19 13.70
C ALA A 126 6.94 -5.59 13.71
N VAL A 127 6.40 -5.99 12.55
CA VAL A 127 5.01 -6.43 12.42
C VAL A 127 4.76 -7.67 13.28
N ALA A 128 5.64 -8.68 13.22
CA ALA A 128 5.51 -9.92 14.00
C ALA A 128 5.55 -9.69 15.53
N ALA A 129 6.17 -8.61 15.99
CA ALA A 129 6.23 -8.25 17.41
C ALA A 129 4.98 -7.50 17.91
N GLY A 130 4.13 -6.96 17.02
CA GLY A 130 2.97 -6.16 17.39
C GLY A 130 1.65 -6.94 17.32
N GLY A 131 0.69 -6.59 18.20
CA GLY A 131 -0.68 -7.09 18.12
C GLY A 131 -1.55 -6.32 17.10
N LEU A 132 -2.41 -7.03 16.37
CA LEU A 132 -3.29 -6.45 15.34
C LEU A 132 -4.29 -5.41 15.87
N ASP A 133 -4.70 -5.55 17.14
CA ASP A 133 -5.67 -4.66 17.80
C ASP A 133 -5.04 -3.39 18.38
N GLU A 134 -3.71 -3.28 18.33
CA GLU A 134 -3.04 -2.13 18.90
C GLU A 134 -3.08 -0.91 17.95
N VAL A 135 -3.42 0.26 18.49
CA VAL A 135 -3.50 1.51 17.72
C VAL A 135 -2.18 2.28 17.81
N VAL A 136 -1.58 2.65 16.66
CA VAL A 136 -0.45 3.59 16.62
C VAL A 136 -0.95 5.00 16.37
N ARG A 137 -0.34 5.96 17.06
CA ARG A 137 -0.49 7.37 16.74
C ARG A 137 0.67 7.79 15.83
N MET A 138 0.35 8.17 14.60
CA MET A 138 1.35 8.75 13.68
C MET A 138 1.86 10.08 14.26
N ALA A 139 3.17 10.27 14.34
CA ALA A 139 3.78 11.55 14.71
C ALA A 139 4.25 12.29 13.44
N GLY A 140 3.69 13.48 13.17
CA GLY A 140 4.08 14.32 12.02
C GLY A 140 2.95 15.20 11.46
N ALA A 141 3.28 16.14 10.56
CA ALA A 141 2.39 17.20 10.04
C ALA A 141 1.15 16.70 9.27
N ARG A 142 1.05 15.40 8.95
CA ARG A 142 -0.14 14.74 8.43
C ARG A 142 -0.88 14.07 9.58
N ARG A 143 -1.73 14.84 10.28
CA ARG A 143 -2.60 14.33 11.34
C ARG A 143 -3.69 13.43 10.75
N SER A 144 -3.44 12.13 10.74
CA SER A 144 -4.46 11.11 10.54
C SER A 144 -4.11 9.86 11.36
N THR A 145 -5.09 9.33 12.09
CA THR A 145 -5.01 8.06 12.80
C THR A 145 -5.16 6.94 11.77
N CYS A 146 -4.11 6.13 11.55
CA CYS A 146 -4.23 4.90 10.78
C CYS A 146 -4.18 3.72 11.76
N ALA A 147 -5.18 2.83 11.72
CA ALA A 147 -5.13 1.59 12.49
C ALA A 147 -4.06 0.67 11.87
N ARG A 148 -3.38 -0.15 12.68
CA ARG A 148 -2.38 -1.12 12.17
C ARG A 148 -2.95 -2.20 11.26
N SER A 149 -4.28 -2.28 11.16
CA SER A 149 -5.02 -3.21 10.30
C SER A 149 -4.99 -2.89 8.79
N TRP A 150 -4.37 -1.79 8.36
CA TRP A 150 -4.44 -1.33 6.96
C TRP A 150 -3.25 -1.76 6.06
N CYS A 151 -2.26 -2.50 6.58
CA CYS A 151 -1.00 -2.80 5.86
C CYS A 151 -0.80 -4.26 5.44
N THR A 152 -1.86 -5.07 5.28
CA THR A 152 -1.77 -6.43 4.68
C THR A 152 -2.62 -6.58 3.46
#